data_AF-A0A6B3HEH7-F1
#
_entry.id   AF-A0A6B3HEH7-F1
#
_cell.length_a   1.000
_cell.length_b   1.000
_cell.length_c   1.000
_cell.angle_alpha   90.00
_cell.angle_beta   90.00
_cell.angle_gamma   90.00
#
_symmetry.space_group_name_H-M   'P 1'
#
loop_
_entity.id
_entity.type
_entity.pdbx_description
1 polymer ?
#
loop_
_entity_poly.entity_id
_entity_poly.type
_entity_poly.pdbx_seq_one_letter_code
_entity_poly.pdbx_strand_id
1 'polypeptide(L)' 'MDERTRYEAVSSRDARFDGVFFFAVVTTGIYCRPSCPA' A
#
# COMPACT_ATOMS: atom_id res chain seq x y z
N MET A 1 1.78 -10.40 -9.42
CA MET A 1 1.89 -9.02 -8.92
C MET A 1 3.30 -8.83 -8.43
N ASP A 2 4.08 -8.03 -9.16
CA ASP A 2 5.49 -7.75 -8.87
C ASP A 2 5.62 -6.85 -7.63
N GLU A 3 6.74 -6.93 -6.90
CA GLU A 3 6.96 -6.10 -5.71
C GLU A 3 7.00 -4.61 -6.07
N ARG A 4 7.63 -4.29 -7.21
CA ARG A 4 7.62 -2.94 -7.78
C ARG A 4 6.22 -2.40 -8.00
N THR A 5 5.31 -3.20 -8.54
CA THR A 5 3.93 -2.77 -8.82
C THR A 5 3.18 -2.44 -7.54
N ARG A 6 3.43 -3.18 -6.44
CA ARG A 6 2.84 -2.85 -5.12
C ARG A 6 3.40 -1.54 -4.57
N TYR A 7 4.71 -1.34 -4.71
CA TYR A 7 5.37 -0.12 -4.26
C TYR A 7 4.91 1.11 -5.05
N GLU A 8 4.75 0.98 -6.37
CA GLU A 8 4.17 2.01 -7.23
C GLU A 8 2.71 2.29 -6.87
N ALA A 9 1.89 1.27 -6.63
CA ALA A 9 0.50 1.47 -6.22
C ALA A 9 0.37 2.26 -4.90
N VAL A 10 1.25 1.99 -3.92
CA VAL A 10 1.34 2.77 -2.67
C VAL A 10 1.85 4.19 -2.95
N SER A 11 2.90 4.34 -3.77
CA SER A 11 3.48 5.65 -4.11
C SER A 11 2.51 6.54 -4.91
N SER A 12 1.71 5.95 -5.80
CA SER A 12 0.69 6.62 -6.60
C SER A 12 -0.63 6.79 -5.85
N ARG A 13 -0.74 6.29 -4.61
CA ARG A 13 -1.93 6.36 -3.76
C ARG A 13 -3.17 5.83 -4.46
N ASP A 14 -3.00 4.74 -5.19
CA ASP A 14 -4.01 4.26 -6.13
C ASP A 14 -5.08 3.45 -5.37
N ALA A 15 -6.22 4.12 -5.12
CA ALA A 15 -7.36 3.54 -4.40
C ALA A 15 -7.99 2.33 -5.11
N ARG A 16 -7.62 2.04 -6.35
CA ARG A 16 -8.03 0.79 -7.03
C ARG A 16 -7.47 -0.45 -6.36
N PHE A 17 -6.36 -0.29 -5.64
CA PHE A 17 -5.74 -1.37 -4.87
C PHE A 17 -6.21 -1.42 -3.41
N ASP A 18 -7.05 -0.47 -2.98
CA ASP A 18 -7.70 -0.52 -1.67
C ASP A 18 -8.62 -1.75 -1.61
N GLY A 19 -8.22 -2.74 -0.81
CA GLY A 19 -8.92 -4.03 -0.68
C GLY A 19 -8.35 -5.15 -1.55
N VAL A 20 -7.45 -4.84 -2.49
CA VAL A 20 -6.66 -5.86 -3.21
C VAL A 20 -5.51 -6.34 -2.33
N PHE A 21 -4.84 -5.39 -1.67
CA PHE A 21 -3.81 -5.70 -0.68
C PHE A 21 -3.68 -4.58 0.34
N PHE A 22 -3.04 -4.90 1.46
CA PHE A 22 -2.66 -3.97 2.50
C PHE A 22 -1.15 -4.04 2.68
N PHE A 23 -0.51 -2.92 3.02
CA PHE A 23 0.90 -2.91 3.38
C PHE A 23 1.05 -2.61 4.87
N ALA A 24 2.10 -3.17 5.47
CA ALA A 24 2.42 -2.98 6.87
C ALA A 24 3.68 -2.12 7.00
N VAL A 25 3.63 -1.13 7.87
CA VAL A 25 4.81 -0.36 8.25
C VAL A 25 5.48 -1.10 9.39
N VAL A 26 6.53 -1.86 9.09
CA VAL A 26 7.22 -2.76 10.05
C VAL A 26 7.68 -2.01 11.31
N THR A 27 8.04 -0.74 11.17
CA THR A 27 8.51 0.10 12.28
C THR A 27 7.40 0.49 13.26
N THR A 28 6.15 0.58 12.81
CA THR A 28 5.00 0.93 13.66
C THR A 28 4.06 -0.23 13.92
N GLY A 29 4.17 -1.32 13.16
CA GLY A 29 3.22 -2.45 13.19
C GLY A 29 1.84 -2.11 12.65
N ILE A 30 1.69 -0.95 11.98
CA ILE A 30 0.39 -0.48 11.47
C ILE A 30 0.17 -1.01 10.05
N TYR A 31 -1.02 -1.53 9.80
CA TYR A 31 -1.50 -1.88 8.46
C TYR A 31 -2.21 -0.68 7.83
N CYS A 32 -1.82 -0.32 6.62
CA CYS A 32 -2.43 0.76 5.84
C CYS A 32 -2.88 0.28 4.47
N ARG A 33 -3.83 1.05 3.92
CA ARG A 33 -4.30 0.91 2.54
C ARG A 33 -3.34 1.62 1.58
N PRO A 34 -3.15 1.13 0.34
CA PRO A 34 -2.30 1.79 -0.66
C PRO A 34 -2.67 3.26 -0.92
N SER A 35 -3.94 3.64 -0.76
CA SER A 35 -4.39 5.04 -0.88
C SER A 35 -4.10 5.92 0.35
N CYS A 36 -3.67 5.34 1.47
CA CYS A 36 -3.58 6.06 2.73
C CYS A 36 -2.43 7.09 2.66
N PRO A 37 -2.67 8.36 3.04
CA PRO A 37 -1.68 9.43 2.94
C PRO A 37 -0.66 9.46 4.09
N ALA A 38 -0.59 8.41 4.91
CA ALA A 38 0.23 8.33 6.12
C ALA A 38 1.73 8.52 5.87
#